data_AF-V9L8B9-F1
#
_entry.id   AF-V9L8B9-F1
#
_cell.length_a   1.000
_cell.length_b   1.000
_cell.length_c   1.000
_cell.angle_alpha   90.00
_cell.angle_beta   90.00
_cell.angle_gamma   90.00
#
_symmetry.space_group_name_H-M   'P 1'
#
loop_
_entity.id
_entity.type
_entity.pdbx_description
1 polymer ?
#
loop_
_entity_poly.entity_id
_entity_poly.type
_entity_poly.pdbx_seq_one_letter_code
_entity_poly.pdbx_strand_id
1 'polypeptide(L)'
;CHHSEKTSQQWLALDYAGVSVGMLGCYVPGVFYAFYCAEYWRQVYLVTVLAMIFVMFLTQIHPQYASQHCHKLRILLFCFIAAYGLIPTVHWIFQNGGIGEPVVKVFAPRVGVMYLLASLAFLFYYSKVPERYFPGGYLNYFGCSHQWWHFLVVLMFYWWHQTAVHIMHYRHEQPCLKITK
;
A
#
# COMPACT_ATOMS: atom_id res chain seq x y z
N CYS A 1 -20.99 -9.92 -8.75
CA CYS A 1 -20.31 -10.81 -9.71
C CYS A 1 -21.27 -11.52 -10.67
N HIS A 2 -22.36 -12.14 -10.21
CA HIS A 2 -23.20 -13.03 -11.05
C HIS A 2 -24.43 -12.40 -11.72
N HIS A 3 -24.52 -11.07 -11.81
CA HIS A 3 -25.69 -10.38 -12.38
C HIS A 3 -25.65 -10.33 -13.92
N SER A 4 -24.59 -9.74 -14.48
CA SER A 4 -24.28 -9.74 -15.92
C SER A 4 -22.79 -9.52 -16.10
N GLU A 5 -22.25 -9.87 -17.26
CA GLU A 5 -20.83 -9.67 -17.56
C GLU A 5 -20.43 -8.20 -17.42
N LYS A 6 -21.21 -7.29 -18.02
CA LYS A 6 -21.00 -5.84 -17.94
C LYS A 6 -20.94 -5.35 -16.49
N THR A 7 -21.91 -5.74 -15.67
CA THR A 7 -21.94 -5.36 -14.25
C THR A 7 -20.74 -5.95 -13.50
N SER A 8 -20.38 -7.21 -13.76
CA SER A 8 -19.22 -7.85 -13.14
C SER A 8 -17.91 -7.12 -13.46
N GLN A 9 -17.71 -6.71 -14.72
CA GLN A 9 -16.53 -5.95 -15.13
C GLN A 9 -16.46 -4.58 -14.47
N GLN A 10 -17.59 -3.88 -14.31
CA GLN A 10 -17.65 -2.59 -13.62
C GLN A 10 -17.29 -2.70 -12.13
N TRP A 11 -17.83 -3.70 -11.43
CA TRP A 11 -17.49 -3.94 -10.02
C TRP A 11 -16.03 -4.34 -9.84
N LEU A 12 -15.48 -5.12 -10.76
CA LEU A 12 -14.07 -5.48 -10.75
C LEU A 12 -13.17 -4.25 -10.96
N ALA A 13 -13.54 -3.34 -11.88
CA ALA A 13 -12.83 -2.09 -12.06
C ALA A 13 -12.86 -1.22 -10.78
N LEU A 14 -14.02 -1.18 -10.10
CA LEU A 14 -14.16 -0.47 -8.82
C LEU A 14 -13.32 -1.10 -7.70
N ASP A 15 -13.23 -2.43 -7.64
CA ASP A 15 -12.37 -3.14 -6.68
C ASP A 15 -10.89 -2.73 -6.85
N TYR A 16 -10.38 -2.73 -8.09
CA TYR A 16 -9.02 -2.27 -8.38
C TYR A 16 -8.81 -0.76 -8.13
N ALA A 17 -9.82 0.06 -8.39
CA ALA A 17 -9.80 1.46 -8.01
C ALA A 17 -9.71 1.62 -6.48
N GLY A 18 -10.41 0.78 -5.72
CA GLY A 18 -10.32 0.70 -4.26
C GLY A 18 -8.92 0.38 -3.76
N VAL A 19 -8.21 -0.57 -4.38
CA VAL A 19 -6.79 -0.85 -4.06
C VAL A 19 -5.92 0.39 -4.28
N SER A 20 -6.20 1.17 -5.33
CA SER A 20 -5.47 2.41 -5.63
C SER A 20 -5.68 3.48 -4.56
N VAL A 21 -6.92 3.64 -4.11
CA VAL A 21 -7.27 4.54 -2.98
C VAL A 21 -6.63 4.04 -1.68
N GLY A 22 -6.59 2.73 -1.45
CA GLY A 22 -5.92 2.14 -0.29
C GLY A 22 -4.41 2.44 -0.27
N MET A 23 -3.73 2.33 -1.41
CA MET A 23 -2.32 2.73 -1.51
C MET A 23 -2.13 4.22 -1.22
N LEU A 24 -3.03 5.08 -1.71
CA LEU A 24 -2.98 6.51 -1.41
C LEU A 24 -3.09 6.76 0.10
N GLY A 25 -4.04 6.09 0.75
CA GLY A 25 -4.24 6.13 2.20
C GLY A 25 -3.03 5.64 2.99
N CYS A 26 -2.22 4.74 2.44
CA CYS A 26 -0.95 4.36 3.08
C CYS A 26 0.12 5.43 2.89
N TYR A 27 0.32 5.89 1.66
CA TYR A 27 1.43 6.75 1.30
C TYR A 27 1.32 8.16 1.87
N VAL A 28 0.15 8.79 1.76
CA VAL A 28 -0.03 10.20 2.14
C VAL A 28 0.34 10.45 3.61
N PRO A 29 -0.28 9.78 4.60
CA PRO A 29 0.11 9.99 6.01
C PRO A 29 1.53 9.53 6.28
N GLY A 30 1.98 8.41 5.68
CA GLY A 30 3.33 7.89 5.85
C GLY A 30 4.40 8.91 5.48
N VAL A 31 4.34 9.43 4.25
CA VAL A 31 5.28 10.43 3.74
C VAL A 31 5.13 11.76 4.50
N PHE A 32 3.90 12.19 4.76
CA PHE A 32 3.64 13.45 5.45
C PHE A 32 4.29 13.51 6.84
N TYR A 33 4.12 12.47 7.66
CA TYR A 33 4.68 12.43 9.02
C TYR A 33 6.16 12.02 9.06
N ALA A 34 6.62 11.21 8.10
CA ALA A 34 8.03 10.87 7.96
C ALA A 34 8.87 12.14 7.70
N PHE A 35 8.46 12.94 6.71
CA PHE A 35 9.14 14.17 6.29
C PHE A 35 8.49 15.43 6.88
N TYR A 36 7.88 15.33 8.06
CA TYR A 36 7.14 16.42 8.68
C TYR A 36 7.96 17.71 8.81
N CYS A 37 9.26 17.58 9.14
CA CYS A 37 10.19 18.69 9.30
C CYS A 37 10.99 19.04 8.03
N ALA A 38 10.83 18.29 6.94
CA ALA A 38 11.56 18.48 5.70
C ALA A 38 10.59 18.71 4.55
N GLU A 39 10.05 19.93 4.51
CA GLU A 39 8.97 20.32 3.61
C GLU A 39 9.28 20.05 2.14
N TYR A 40 10.50 20.35 1.67
CA TYR A 40 10.90 20.10 0.29
C TYR A 40 10.74 18.62 -0.10
N TRP A 41 11.35 17.71 0.68
CA TRP A 41 11.28 16.27 0.42
C TRP A 41 9.87 15.71 0.58
N ARG A 42 9.11 16.23 1.56
CA ARG A 42 7.70 15.90 1.73
C ARG A 42 6.91 16.18 0.45
N GLN A 43 7.07 17.37 -0.14
CA GLN A 43 6.35 17.74 -1.36
C GLN A 43 6.79 16.90 -2.56
N VAL A 44 8.10 16.69 -2.75
CA VAL A 44 8.62 15.85 -3.84
C VAL A 44 8.01 14.45 -3.81
N TYR A 45 8.01 13.79 -2.65
CA TYR A 45 7.46 12.45 -2.53
C TYR A 45 5.93 12.42 -2.64
N LEU A 46 5.22 13.36 -2.01
CA LEU A 46 3.76 13.41 -2.11
C LEU A 46 3.30 13.62 -3.55
N VAL A 47 3.86 14.60 -4.27
CA VAL A 47 3.50 14.86 -5.67
C VAL A 47 3.81 13.66 -6.56
N THR A 48 4.99 13.05 -6.37
CA THR A 48 5.38 11.89 -7.19
C THR A 48 4.44 10.71 -6.96
N VAL A 49 4.11 10.39 -5.71
CA VAL A 49 3.20 9.29 -5.38
C VAL A 49 1.77 9.58 -5.83
N LEU A 50 1.28 10.81 -5.63
CA LEU A 50 -0.04 11.23 -6.13
C LEU A 50 -0.14 11.06 -7.64
N ALA A 51 0.89 11.49 -8.39
CA ALA A 51 0.92 11.33 -9.83
C ALA A 51 0.93 9.86 -10.26
N MET A 52 1.78 9.02 -9.65
CA MET A 52 1.83 7.58 -9.95
C MET A 52 0.50 6.87 -9.66
N ILE A 53 -0.11 7.15 -8.50
CA ILE A 53 -1.39 6.54 -8.11
C ILE A 53 -2.52 7.05 -9.00
N PHE A 54 -2.51 8.32 -9.39
CA PHE A 54 -3.51 8.88 -10.30
C PHE A 54 -3.45 8.22 -11.67
N VAL A 55 -2.25 8.06 -12.26
CA VAL A 55 -2.07 7.33 -13.52
C VAL A 55 -2.59 5.90 -13.40
N MET A 56 -2.20 5.20 -12.33
CA MET A 56 -2.68 3.84 -12.10
C MET A 56 -4.21 3.77 -11.94
N PHE A 57 -4.82 4.70 -11.21
CA PHE A 57 -6.27 4.77 -11.02
C PHE A 57 -7.00 4.97 -12.36
N LEU A 58 -6.52 5.87 -13.21
CA LEU A 58 -7.08 6.06 -14.56
C LEU A 58 -7.02 4.78 -15.39
N THR A 59 -5.93 4.01 -15.28
CA THR A 59 -5.82 2.73 -16.00
C THR A 59 -6.83 1.67 -15.52
N GLN A 60 -7.39 1.80 -14.30
CA GLN A 60 -8.40 0.86 -13.80
C GLN A 60 -9.81 1.17 -14.30
N ILE A 61 -10.12 2.46 -14.47
CA ILE A 61 -11.45 2.92 -14.87
C ILE A 61 -11.60 2.92 -16.39
N HIS A 62 -10.50 3.11 -17.13
CA HIS A 62 -10.56 3.20 -18.58
C HIS A 62 -10.85 1.84 -19.23
N PRO A 63 -11.91 1.69 -20.06
CA PRO A 63 -12.37 0.40 -20.60
C PRO A 63 -11.30 -0.39 -21.37
N GLN A 64 -10.41 0.30 -22.09
CA GLN A 64 -9.34 -0.34 -22.87
C GLN A 64 -8.28 -1.03 -21.97
N TYR A 65 -7.95 -0.43 -20.83
CA TYR A 65 -6.96 -0.94 -19.87
C TYR A 65 -7.59 -1.82 -18.78
N ALA A 66 -8.92 -1.78 -18.67
CA ALA A 66 -9.71 -2.68 -17.83
C ALA A 66 -9.73 -4.12 -18.36
N SER A 67 -9.35 -4.36 -19.61
CA SER A 67 -9.35 -5.67 -20.27
C SER A 67 -8.44 -6.70 -19.58
N GLN A 68 -8.78 -8.00 -19.70
CA GLN A 68 -7.98 -9.08 -19.10
C GLN A 68 -6.55 -9.15 -19.64
N HIS A 69 -6.30 -8.68 -20.86
CA HIS A 69 -4.96 -8.64 -21.46
C HIS A 69 -3.99 -7.74 -20.67
N CYS A 70 -4.50 -6.70 -20.01
CA CYS A 70 -3.70 -5.76 -19.22
C CYS A 70 -3.49 -6.20 -17.76
N HIS A 71 -3.95 -7.39 -17.36
CA HIS A 71 -3.86 -7.87 -15.98
C HIS A 71 -2.42 -7.94 -15.47
N LYS A 72 -1.49 -8.46 -16.28
CA LYS A 72 -0.06 -8.53 -15.91
C LYS A 72 0.54 -7.14 -15.71
N LEU A 73 0.26 -6.21 -16.63
CA LEU A 73 0.73 -4.82 -16.54
C LEU A 73 0.22 -4.17 -15.27
N ARG A 74 -1.06 -4.38 -14.93
CA ARG A 74 -1.68 -3.86 -13.71
C ARG A 74 -0.99 -4.35 -12.45
N ILE A 75 -0.72 -5.66 -12.35
CA ILE A 75 0.04 -6.23 -11.22
C ILE A 75 1.43 -5.59 -11.14
N LEU A 76 2.14 -5.47 -12.26
CA LEU A 76 3.47 -4.84 -12.28
C LEU A 76 3.42 -3.38 -11.81
N LEU A 77 2.40 -2.61 -12.21
CA LEU A 77 2.22 -1.23 -11.76
C LEU A 77 1.96 -1.16 -10.24
N PHE A 78 1.07 -2.01 -9.71
CA PHE A 78 0.84 -2.10 -8.26
C PHE A 78 2.13 -2.45 -7.50
N CYS A 79 2.88 -3.45 -7.96
CA CYS A 79 4.14 -3.85 -7.35
C CYS A 79 5.19 -2.74 -7.43
N PHE A 80 5.30 -2.05 -8.56
CA PHE A 80 6.22 -0.93 -8.75
C PHE A 80 5.89 0.21 -7.79
N ILE A 81 4.62 0.62 -7.72
CA ILE A 81 4.19 1.68 -6.80
C ILE A 81 4.39 1.26 -5.36
N ALA A 82 4.13 0.01 -4.97
CA ALA A 82 4.40 -0.47 -3.62
C ALA A 82 5.92 -0.48 -3.29
N ALA A 83 6.76 -0.91 -4.23
CA ALA A 83 8.21 -0.94 -4.07
C ALA A 83 8.83 0.46 -4.01
N TYR A 84 8.24 1.45 -4.71
CA TYR A 84 8.69 2.83 -4.67
C TYR A 84 8.83 3.36 -3.24
N GLY A 85 7.94 2.97 -2.32
CA GLY A 85 7.92 3.39 -0.92
C GLY A 85 9.16 3.00 -0.11
N LEU A 86 9.98 2.06 -0.61
CA LEU A 86 11.29 1.77 -0.04
C LEU A 86 12.24 2.96 -0.19
N ILE A 87 12.14 3.73 -1.28
CA ILE A 87 13.00 4.91 -1.52
C ILE A 87 12.81 5.99 -0.44
N PRO A 88 11.58 6.53 -0.20
CA PRO A 88 11.37 7.50 0.88
C PRO A 88 11.65 6.90 2.25
N THR A 89 11.43 5.60 2.47
CA THR A 89 11.76 4.94 3.74
C THR A 89 13.26 4.96 4.01
N VAL A 90 14.06 4.54 3.04
CA VAL A 90 15.53 4.53 3.14
C VAL A 90 16.07 5.95 3.30
N HIS A 91 15.57 6.89 2.49
CA HIS A 91 15.95 8.30 2.63
C HIS A 91 15.60 8.84 4.03
N TRP A 92 14.40 8.55 4.53
CA TRP A 92 13.99 8.97 5.87
C TRP A 92 14.90 8.41 6.96
N ILE A 93 15.32 7.14 6.86
CA ILE A 93 16.26 6.53 7.80
C ILE A 93 17.57 7.30 7.83
N PHE A 94 18.17 7.58 6.68
CA PHE A 94 19.44 8.33 6.60
C PHE A 94 19.28 9.77 7.10
N GLN A 95 18.19 10.43 6.74
CA GLN A 95 17.93 11.81 7.13
C GLN A 95 17.77 11.96 8.66
N ASN A 96 17.23 10.95 9.33
CA ASN A 96 17.05 10.99 10.79
C ASN A 96 18.32 10.55 11.56
N GLY A 97 19.45 10.32 10.89
CA GLY A 97 20.72 9.93 11.53
C GLY A 97 21.02 8.42 11.50
N GLY A 98 20.21 7.63 10.80
CA GLY A 98 20.43 6.20 10.57
C GLY A 98 19.68 5.27 11.53
N ILE A 99 19.93 3.96 11.41
CA ILE A 99 19.20 2.89 12.11
C ILE A 99 19.40 2.94 13.64
N GLY A 100 20.47 3.59 14.11
CA GLY A 100 20.78 3.75 15.54
C GLY A 100 19.80 4.65 16.29
N GLU A 101 19.10 5.53 15.58
CA GLU A 101 18.34 6.63 16.15
C GLU A 101 17.00 6.19 16.75
N PRO A 102 16.59 6.73 17.91
CA PRO A 102 15.41 6.26 18.63
C PRO A 102 14.14 6.25 17.78
N VAL A 103 13.91 7.31 17.00
CA VAL A 103 12.75 7.42 16.10
C VAL A 103 12.78 6.32 15.03
N VAL A 104 13.94 6.04 14.46
CA VAL A 104 14.10 5.01 13.42
C VAL A 104 13.87 3.62 14.00
N LYS A 105 14.42 3.32 15.19
CA LYS A 105 14.23 2.04 15.87
C LYS A 105 12.77 1.73 16.18
N VAL A 106 11.95 2.74 16.43
CA VAL A 106 10.52 2.56 16.71
C VAL A 106 9.71 2.39 15.43
N PHE A 107 9.93 3.23 14.41
CA PHE A 107 9.05 3.28 13.24
C PHE A 107 9.50 2.41 12.06
N ALA A 108 10.81 2.22 11.84
CA ALA A 108 11.28 1.39 10.72
C ALA A 108 10.81 -0.09 10.80
N PRO A 109 10.82 -0.75 11.97
CA PRO A 109 10.26 -2.10 12.09
C PRO A 109 8.77 -2.16 11.76
N ARG A 110 8.00 -1.11 12.09
CA ARG A 110 6.57 -1.05 11.77
C ARG A 110 6.30 -0.96 10.28
N VAL A 111 7.12 -0.19 9.55
CA VAL A 111 7.14 -0.20 8.07
C VAL A 111 7.50 -1.59 7.57
N GLY A 112 8.50 -2.24 8.16
CA GLY A 112 8.87 -3.63 7.83
C GLY A 112 7.72 -4.62 7.98
N VAL A 113 6.97 -4.55 9.08
CA VAL A 113 5.78 -5.41 9.30
C VAL A 113 4.69 -5.13 8.27
N MET A 114 4.46 -3.86 7.89
CA MET A 114 3.52 -3.54 6.81
C MET A 114 3.94 -4.20 5.50
N TYR A 115 5.21 -4.09 5.11
CA TYR A 115 5.72 -4.74 3.89
C TYR A 115 5.65 -6.26 3.96
N LEU A 116 5.92 -6.87 5.13
CA LEU A 116 5.78 -8.30 5.34
C LEU A 116 4.32 -8.76 5.10
N LEU A 117 3.35 -8.07 5.70
CA LEU A 117 1.93 -8.36 5.52
C LEU A 117 1.50 -8.17 4.05
N ALA A 118 1.95 -7.09 3.40
CA ALA A 118 1.69 -6.82 2.00
C ALA A 118 2.26 -7.92 1.08
N SER A 119 3.51 -8.32 1.29
CA SER A 119 4.17 -9.39 0.54
C SER A 119 3.48 -10.74 0.75
N LEU A 120 3.09 -11.07 1.98
CA LEU A 120 2.36 -12.30 2.28
C LEU A 120 0.99 -12.31 1.61
N ALA A 121 0.23 -11.20 1.69
CA ALA A 121 -1.04 -11.06 0.99
C ALA A 121 -0.85 -11.31 -0.51
N PHE A 122 0.10 -10.60 -1.12
CA PHE A 122 0.40 -10.73 -2.55
C PHE A 122 0.81 -12.16 -2.93
N LEU A 123 1.56 -12.85 -2.08
CA LEU A 123 1.93 -14.25 -2.30
C LEU A 123 0.70 -15.15 -2.38
N PHE A 124 -0.27 -15.02 -1.46
CA PHE A 124 -1.55 -15.76 -1.55
C PHE A 124 -2.28 -15.41 -2.86
N TYR A 125 -2.47 -14.13 -3.13
CA TYR A 125 -3.18 -13.66 -4.33
C TYR A 125 -2.56 -14.17 -5.64
N TYR A 126 -1.23 -14.18 -5.75
CA TYR A 126 -0.52 -14.57 -6.96
C TYR A 126 -0.39 -16.09 -7.09
N SER A 127 -0.02 -16.78 -6.01
CA SER A 127 0.26 -18.23 -6.05
C SER A 127 -1.00 -19.10 -6.18
N LYS A 128 -2.16 -18.59 -5.75
CA LYS A 128 -3.43 -19.32 -5.65
C LYS A 128 -3.36 -20.53 -4.70
N VAL A 129 -2.46 -20.50 -3.73
CA VAL A 129 -2.34 -21.52 -2.68
C VAL A 129 -3.29 -21.17 -1.53
N PRO A 130 -4.05 -22.10 -0.95
CA PRO A 130 -3.96 -23.57 -1.11
C PRO A 130 -4.78 -24.19 -2.24
N GLU A 131 -5.74 -23.48 -2.83
CA GLU A 131 -6.70 -24.06 -3.78
C GLU A 131 -6.05 -24.63 -5.06
N ARG A 132 -4.86 -24.15 -5.42
CA ARG A 132 -4.04 -24.71 -6.49
C ARG A 132 -3.63 -26.16 -6.25
N TYR A 133 -3.36 -26.53 -5.00
CA TYR A 133 -2.90 -27.88 -4.64
C TYR A 133 -4.05 -28.78 -4.16
N PHE A 134 -5.11 -28.18 -3.62
CA PHE A 134 -6.28 -28.89 -3.10
C PHE A 134 -7.55 -28.36 -3.78
N PRO A 135 -7.76 -28.69 -5.08
CA PRO A 135 -8.92 -28.22 -5.81
C PRO A 135 -10.19 -28.93 -5.33
N GLY A 136 -11.23 -28.16 -5.03
CA GLY A 136 -12.53 -28.68 -4.59
C GLY A 136 -12.70 -28.78 -3.07
N GLY A 137 -13.93 -29.08 -2.64
CA GLY A 137 -14.28 -29.24 -1.22
C GLY A 137 -14.51 -27.93 -0.45
N TYR A 138 -14.24 -27.96 0.86
CA TYR A 138 -14.49 -26.84 1.78
C TYR A 138 -13.68 -25.58 1.46
N LEU A 139 -12.53 -25.73 0.78
CA LEU A 139 -11.67 -24.60 0.40
C LEU A 139 -12.35 -23.64 -0.60
N ASN A 140 -13.39 -24.09 -1.31
CA ASN A 140 -14.21 -23.20 -2.16
C ASN A 140 -15.02 -22.19 -1.34
N TYR A 141 -15.28 -22.49 -0.06
CA TYR A 141 -16.09 -21.66 0.84
C TYR A 141 -15.23 -20.94 1.90
N PHE A 142 -14.20 -21.62 2.42
CA PHE A 142 -13.36 -21.08 3.50
C PHE A 142 -11.88 -21.43 3.32
N GLY A 143 -11.02 -20.43 3.49
CA GLY A 143 -9.56 -20.58 3.44
C GLY A 143 -8.96 -20.51 2.03
N CYS A 144 -9.70 -20.05 1.01
CA CYS A 144 -9.12 -19.83 -0.32
C CYS A 144 -8.12 -18.67 -0.31
N SER A 145 -7.18 -18.65 -1.26
CA SER A 145 -6.13 -17.63 -1.33
C SER A 145 -6.68 -16.21 -1.38
N HIS A 146 -7.83 -16.01 -2.02
CA HIS A 146 -8.45 -14.68 -2.13
C HIS A 146 -9.05 -14.19 -0.80
N GLN A 147 -9.55 -15.11 0.05
CA GLN A 147 -9.95 -14.77 1.42
C GLN A 147 -8.74 -14.39 2.27
N TRP A 148 -7.65 -15.14 2.17
CA TRP A 148 -6.39 -14.79 2.85
C TRP A 148 -5.83 -13.46 2.38
N TRP A 149 -5.89 -13.17 1.08
CA TRP A 149 -5.56 -11.85 0.52
C TRP A 149 -6.33 -10.73 1.23
N HIS A 150 -7.67 -10.81 1.27
CA HIS A 150 -8.48 -9.78 1.90
C HIS A 150 -8.21 -9.65 3.40
N PHE A 151 -8.11 -10.78 4.11
CA PHE A 151 -7.83 -10.77 5.54
C PHE A 151 -6.50 -10.08 5.85
N LEU A 152 -5.43 -10.43 5.12
CA LEU A 152 -4.10 -9.86 5.32
C LEU A 152 -4.05 -8.39 4.90
N VAL A 153 -4.74 -7.98 3.84
CA VAL A 153 -4.84 -6.57 3.43
C VAL A 153 -5.55 -5.73 4.49
N VAL A 154 -6.64 -6.23 5.08
CA VAL A 154 -7.32 -5.54 6.20
C VAL A 154 -6.41 -5.43 7.42
N LEU A 155 -5.73 -6.53 7.79
CA LEU A 155 -4.78 -6.53 8.90
C LEU A 155 -3.62 -5.54 8.66
N MET A 156 -3.10 -5.50 7.43
CA MET A 156 -2.08 -4.56 7.01
C MET A 156 -2.56 -3.11 7.14
N PHE A 157 -3.77 -2.78 6.65
CA PHE A 157 -4.32 -1.43 6.78
C PHE A 157 -4.55 -1.05 8.24
N TYR A 158 -5.04 -1.97 9.06
CA TYR A 158 -5.19 -1.73 10.50
C TYR A 158 -3.83 -1.45 11.15
N TRP A 159 -2.83 -2.28 10.89
CA TRP A 159 -1.46 -2.08 11.40
C TRP A 159 -0.87 -0.74 10.97
N TRP A 160 -1.05 -0.39 9.69
CA TRP A 160 -0.55 0.86 9.16
C TRP A 160 -1.29 2.07 9.74
N HIS A 161 -2.60 1.97 9.93
CA HIS A 161 -3.39 2.99 10.61
C HIS A 161 -2.88 3.23 12.05
N GLN A 162 -2.66 2.17 12.82
CA GLN A 162 -2.07 2.29 14.16
C GLN A 162 -0.68 2.92 14.14
N THR A 163 0.12 2.60 13.12
CA THR A 163 1.44 3.21 12.91
C THR A 163 1.33 4.71 12.59
N ALA A 164 0.40 5.10 11.74
CA ALA A 164 0.12 6.48 11.37
C ALA A 164 -0.35 7.32 12.57
N VAL A 165 -1.25 6.77 13.39
CA VAL A 165 -1.69 7.41 14.64
C VAL A 165 -0.52 7.58 15.61
N HIS A 166 0.34 6.57 15.75
CA HIS A 166 1.50 6.65 16.65
C HIS A 166 2.52 7.70 16.21
N ILE A 167 2.84 7.78 14.91
CA ILE A 167 3.77 8.80 14.41
C ILE A 167 3.15 10.21 14.49
N MET A 168 1.84 10.33 14.29
CA MET A 168 1.12 11.59 14.50
C MET A 168 1.27 12.07 15.95
N HIS A 169 1.01 11.20 16.94
CA HIS A 169 1.21 11.55 18.35
C HIS A 169 2.65 11.94 18.65
N TYR A 170 3.62 11.15 18.17
CA TYR A 170 5.04 11.47 18.28
C TYR A 170 5.38 12.86 17.73
N ARG A 171 4.84 13.23 16.56
CA ARG A 171 5.07 14.55 15.94
C ARG A 171 4.32 15.68 16.63
N HIS A 172 3.21 15.39 17.29
CA HIS A 172 2.49 16.36 18.10
C HIS A 172 3.26 16.71 19.37
N GLU A 173 3.85 15.71 20.02
CA GLU A 173 4.68 15.87 21.23
C GLU A 173 6.07 16.45 20.90
N GLN A 174 6.62 16.12 19.73
CA GLN A 174 7.92 16.60 19.26
C GLN A 174 7.79 17.42 17.96
N PRO A 175 7.35 18.69 18.07
CA PRO A 175 7.24 19.56 16.91
C PRO A 175 8.62 19.87 16.33
N CYS A 176 8.65 20.18 15.03
CA CYS A 176 9.87 20.62 14.37
C CYS A 176 10.38 21.91 15.02
N LEU A 177 11.68 21.98 15.25
CA LEU A 177 12.31 23.23 15.66
C LEU A 177 12.04 24.27 14.57
N LYS A 178 11.37 25.37 14.94
CA LYS A 178 11.27 26.52 14.05
C LYS A 178 12.69 27.02 13.84
N ILE A 179 13.22 26.84 12.63
CA ILE A 179 14.37 27.62 12.20
C ILE A 179 13.84 29.06 12.09
N THR A 180 14.00 29.84 13.15
CA THR A 180 13.87 31.29 13.08
C THR A 180 14.86 31.76 12.02
N LYS A 181 14.34 32.13 10.85
CA LYS A 181 15.10 32.90 9.87
C LYS A 181 15.31 34.31 10.39
#